data_AF-T2J6B9-F1
#
_entry.id   AF-T2J6B9-F1
#
_cell.length_a   1.000
_cell.length_b   1.000
_cell.length_c   1.000
_cell.angle_alpha   90.00
_cell.angle_beta   90.00
_cell.angle_gamma   90.00
#
_symmetry.space_group_name_H-M   'P 1'
#
loop_
_entity.id
_entity.type
_entity.pdbx_description
1 polymer ?
#
loop_
_entity_poly.entity_id
_entity_poly.type
_entity_poly.pdbx_seq_one_letter_code
_entity_poly.pdbx_strand_id
1 'polypeptide(L)'
;MADVTEAKAKVAVDVDPVPTSFEKWGKPGHFDRTLARGPKTTTWIWNLHADAHDFDSQTSDLEDISRKIFSAHFGHLAVVFVWLSGMYFHGAKFSNYEAWLTNPTAIKPSAQVVWPIVGQGILNADVGGGFHGIQITSGFFYLWRASGYTNSYQLYCTAIGGLVMAGLMLFAGWFHYHKKSS
;
A
#
# COMPACT_ATOMS: atom_id res chain seq x y z
N MET A 1 -46.44 23.54 -7.59
CA MET A 1 -45.19 23.19 -6.88
C MET A 1 -44.96 21.72 -7.20
N ALA A 2 -44.02 21.40 -8.09
CA ALA A 2 -43.78 20.02 -8.52
C ALA A 2 -42.99 19.30 -7.42
N ASP A 3 -43.53 18.18 -6.95
CA ASP A 3 -42.90 17.26 -6.01
C ASP A 3 -41.74 16.54 -6.72
N VAL A 4 -40.51 16.99 -6.47
CA VAL A 4 -39.31 16.31 -6.98
C VAL A 4 -39.03 15.16 -6.01
N THR A 5 -39.57 13.98 -6.30
CA THR A 5 -39.20 12.76 -5.58
C THR A 5 -37.72 12.46 -5.81
N GLU A 6 -36.90 12.57 -4.75
CA GLU A 6 -35.51 12.12 -4.76
C GLU A 6 -35.43 10.64 -5.17
N ALA A 7 -34.72 10.35 -6.26
CA ALA A 7 -34.44 8.98 -6.66
C ALA A 7 -33.50 8.33 -5.63
N LYS A 8 -34.03 7.39 -4.82
CA LYS A 8 -33.22 6.63 -3.86
C LYS A 8 -32.26 5.70 -4.61
N ALA A 9 -30.96 5.93 -4.45
CA ALA A 9 -29.93 5.01 -4.92
C ALA A 9 -30.12 3.63 -4.26
N LYS A 10 -29.97 2.55 -5.05
CA LYS A 10 -30.04 1.16 -4.59
C LYS A 10 -28.67 0.52 -4.74
N VAL A 11 -28.27 -0.26 -3.74
CA VAL A 11 -27.06 -1.09 -3.81
C VAL A 11 -27.47 -2.47 -4.35
N ALA A 12 -26.91 -2.87 -5.48
CA ALA A 12 -27.05 -4.21 -6.05
C ALA A 12 -25.69 -4.91 -5.98
N VAL A 13 -25.68 -6.19 -5.60
CA VAL A 13 -24.46 -7.01 -5.53
C VAL A 13 -24.75 -8.45 -5.94
N ASP A 14 -23.81 -9.07 -6.63
CA ASP A 14 -23.76 -10.51 -6.86
C ASP A 14 -23.08 -11.24 -5.70
N VAL A 15 -23.65 -12.37 -5.30
CA VAL A 15 -23.15 -13.21 -4.20
C VAL A 15 -22.25 -14.30 -4.76
N ASP A 16 -21.03 -14.39 -4.22
CA ASP A 16 -20.02 -15.39 -4.59
C ASP A 16 -19.72 -15.52 -6.10
N PRO A 17 -19.50 -14.41 -6.86
CA PRO A 17 -19.39 -14.47 -8.32
C PRO A 17 -18.12 -15.16 -8.83
N VAL A 18 -17.03 -15.14 -8.04
CA VAL A 18 -15.75 -15.77 -8.40
C VAL A 18 -15.25 -16.62 -7.25
N PRO A 19 -15.04 -17.94 -7.43
CA PRO A 19 -14.54 -18.80 -6.35
C PRO A 19 -13.13 -18.40 -5.93
N THR A 20 -12.88 -18.39 -4.62
CA THR A 20 -11.53 -18.21 -4.07
C THR A 20 -10.77 -19.53 -4.15
N SER A 21 -9.80 -19.63 -5.07
CA SER A 21 -8.98 -20.83 -5.30
C SER A 21 -7.58 -20.46 -5.81
N PHE A 22 -6.58 -21.25 -5.43
CA PHE A 22 -5.19 -21.11 -5.92
C PHE A 22 -4.98 -21.71 -7.33
N GLU A 23 -5.99 -22.36 -7.92
CA GLU A 23 -5.84 -23.03 -9.22
C GLU A 23 -5.29 -22.10 -10.32
N LYS A 24 -5.82 -20.86 -10.38
CA LYS A 24 -5.40 -19.86 -11.38
C LYS A 24 -3.97 -19.36 -11.17
N TRP A 25 -3.45 -19.40 -9.94
CA TRP A 25 -2.07 -18.99 -9.64
C TRP A 25 -1.05 -19.96 -10.26
N GLY A 26 -1.41 -21.23 -10.42
CA GLY A 26 -0.61 -22.23 -11.14
C GLY A 26 -0.64 -22.09 -12.66
N LYS A 27 -1.39 -21.12 -13.21
CA LYS A 27 -1.56 -20.89 -14.65
C LYS A 27 -1.26 -19.43 -14.99
N PRO A 28 0.02 -19.00 -15.00
CA PRO A 28 0.34 -17.59 -15.29
C PRO A 28 -0.15 -17.21 -16.69
N GLY A 29 -0.79 -16.04 -16.81
CA GLY A 29 -1.43 -15.58 -18.04
C GLY A 29 -2.85 -16.09 -18.25
N HIS A 30 -3.47 -16.74 -17.25
CA HIS A 30 -4.86 -17.24 -17.36
C HIS A 30 -5.90 -16.15 -17.73
N PHE A 31 -5.55 -14.88 -17.53
CA PHE A 31 -6.41 -13.73 -17.77
C PHE A 31 -6.47 -13.32 -19.25
N ASP A 32 -5.49 -13.73 -20.06
CA ASP A 32 -5.47 -13.47 -21.49
C ASP A 32 -5.33 -14.78 -22.29
N ARG A 33 -6.27 -14.99 -23.22
CA ARG A 33 -6.29 -16.14 -24.12
C ARG A 33 -5.09 -16.18 -25.06
N THR A 34 -4.48 -15.05 -25.39
CA THR A 34 -3.27 -15.02 -26.23
C THR A 34 -2.08 -15.72 -25.55
N LEU A 35 -2.06 -15.72 -24.21
CA LEU A 35 -1.03 -16.32 -23.38
C LEU A 35 -1.30 -17.80 -23.03
N ALA A 36 -2.51 -18.31 -23.28
CA ALA A 36 -2.96 -19.63 -22.83
C ALA A 36 -2.14 -20.81 -23.39
N ARG A 37 -1.40 -20.62 -24.50
CA ARG A 37 -0.53 -21.65 -25.10
C ARG A 37 0.81 -21.81 -24.39
N GLY A 38 1.08 -21.02 -23.36
CA GLY A 38 2.32 -21.05 -22.58
C GLY A 38 3.53 -20.39 -23.28
N PRO A 39 4.68 -20.34 -22.59
CA PRO A 39 5.87 -19.62 -23.03
C PRO A 39 6.61 -20.32 -24.16
N LYS A 40 6.20 -20.10 -25.42
CA LYS A 40 6.93 -20.58 -26.60
C LYS A 40 8.16 -19.75 -26.94
N THR A 41 8.16 -18.48 -26.55
CA THR A 41 9.28 -17.54 -26.69
C THR A 41 9.40 -16.68 -25.44
N THR A 42 10.54 -16.03 -25.24
CA THR A 42 10.75 -15.11 -24.10
C THR A 42 9.84 -13.87 -24.17
N THR A 43 9.34 -13.49 -25.35
CA THR A 43 8.30 -12.46 -25.52
C THR A 43 7.08 -12.73 -24.67
N TRP A 44 6.69 -13.99 -24.49
CA TRP A 44 5.55 -14.37 -23.66
C TRP A 44 5.68 -13.85 -22.22
N ILE A 45 6.90 -13.86 -21.66
CA ILE A 45 7.15 -13.35 -20.29
C ILE A 45 6.89 -11.85 -20.22
N TRP A 46 7.28 -11.11 -21.26
CA TRP A 46 7.07 -9.66 -21.30
C TRP A 46 5.59 -9.33 -21.44
N ASN A 47 4.88 -10.01 -22.35
CA ASN A 47 3.44 -9.82 -22.53
C ASN A 47 2.67 -10.16 -21.23
N LEU A 48 3.06 -11.24 -20.53
CA LEU A 48 2.48 -11.60 -19.23
C LEU A 48 2.47 -10.42 -18.24
N HIS A 49 3.54 -9.61 -18.19
CA HIS A 49 3.61 -8.47 -17.28
C HIS A 49 2.92 -7.23 -17.85
N ALA A 50 3.05 -6.99 -19.17
CA ALA A 50 2.44 -5.84 -19.83
C ALA A 50 0.90 -5.87 -19.75
N ASP A 51 0.32 -7.06 -19.90
CA ASP A 51 -1.13 -7.24 -20.05
C ASP A 51 -1.83 -7.54 -18.71
N ALA A 52 -1.08 -7.62 -17.59
CA ALA A 52 -1.60 -8.03 -16.29
C ALA A 52 -2.70 -7.10 -15.74
N HIS A 53 -2.57 -5.79 -15.99
CA HIS A 53 -3.55 -4.77 -15.58
C HIS A 53 -4.31 -4.14 -16.75
N ASP A 54 -4.14 -4.67 -17.97
CA ASP A 54 -4.95 -4.28 -19.12
C ASP A 54 -6.29 -5.03 -19.10
N PHE A 55 -7.20 -4.60 -18.23
CA PHE A 55 -8.45 -5.34 -17.99
C PHE A 55 -9.38 -5.36 -19.21
N ASP A 56 -9.30 -4.37 -20.08
CA ASP A 56 -10.12 -4.27 -21.30
C ASP A 56 -9.73 -5.33 -22.34
N SER A 57 -8.47 -5.76 -22.40
CA SER A 57 -8.05 -6.85 -23.29
C SER A 57 -8.40 -8.24 -22.75
N GLN A 58 -8.64 -8.37 -21.45
CA GLN A 58 -8.94 -9.65 -20.79
C GLN A 58 -10.41 -10.09 -20.94
N THR A 59 -11.34 -9.14 -21.04
CA THR A 59 -12.78 -9.40 -21.16
C THR A 59 -13.48 -8.21 -21.81
N SER A 60 -14.59 -8.45 -22.51
CA SER A 60 -15.45 -7.37 -23.01
C SER A 60 -16.59 -7.01 -22.05
N ASP A 61 -16.65 -7.65 -20.88
CA ASP A 61 -17.66 -7.41 -19.85
C ASP A 61 -17.26 -6.22 -18.96
N LEU A 62 -17.94 -5.09 -19.16
CA LEU A 62 -17.71 -3.86 -18.41
C LEU A 62 -17.98 -4.02 -16.91
N GLU A 63 -18.87 -4.95 -16.53
CA GLU A 63 -19.15 -5.21 -15.13
C GLU A 63 -17.97 -5.91 -14.46
N ASP A 64 -17.42 -6.98 -15.07
CA ASP A 64 -16.19 -7.63 -14.57
C ASP A 64 -14.99 -6.68 -14.55
N ILE A 65 -14.82 -5.83 -15.57
CA ILE A 65 -13.77 -4.80 -15.59
C ILE A 65 -13.93 -3.85 -14.40
N SER A 66 -15.14 -3.35 -14.15
CA SER A 66 -15.43 -2.44 -13.03
C SER A 66 -15.15 -3.11 -11.68
N ARG A 67 -15.52 -4.39 -11.53
CA ARG A 67 -15.24 -5.20 -10.32
C ARG A 67 -13.74 -5.37 -10.08
N LYS A 68 -12.96 -5.65 -11.13
CA LYS A 68 -11.49 -5.74 -11.07
C LYS A 68 -10.87 -4.41 -10.64
N ILE A 69 -11.30 -3.30 -11.25
CA ILE A 69 -10.81 -1.95 -10.92
C ILE A 69 -11.13 -1.61 -9.46
N PHE A 70 -12.37 -1.84 -9.02
CA PHE A 70 -12.79 -1.55 -7.65
C PHE A 70 -11.96 -2.33 -6.63
N SER A 71 -11.73 -3.62 -6.86
CA SER A 71 -10.86 -4.45 -6.02
C SER A 71 -9.39 -4.00 -6.05
N ALA A 72 -8.86 -3.68 -7.23
CA ALA A 72 -7.48 -3.20 -7.39
C ALA A 72 -7.23 -1.90 -6.63
N HIS A 73 -8.21 -1.00 -6.55
CA HIS A 73 -8.12 0.21 -5.73
C HIS A 73 -7.93 -0.11 -4.24
N PHE A 74 -8.64 -1.09 -3.70
CA PHE A 74 -8.43 -1.53 -2.32
C PHE A 74 -7.04 -2.15 -2.12
N GLY A 75 -6.56 -2.93 -3.09
CA GLY A 75 -5.18 -3.43 -3.08
C GLY A 75 -4.15 -2.30 -3.06
N HIS A 76 -4.34 -1.27 -3.87
CA HIS A 76 -3.48 -0.09 -3.88
C HIS A 76 -3.52 0.67 -2.55
N LEU A 77 -4.72 0.92 -2.00
CA LEU A 77 -4.89 1.56 -0.69
C LEU A 77 -4.19 0.77 0.42
N ALA A 78 -4.27 -0.56 0.40
CA ALA A 78 -3.56 -1.39 1.36
C ALA A 78 -2.04 -1.19 1.32
N VAL A 79 -1.45 -1.15 0.12
CA VAL A 79 -0.01 -0.89 -0.05
C VAL A 79 0.36 0.51 0.46
N VAL A 80 -0.47 1.52 0.19
CA VAL A 80 -0.28 2.88 0.74
C VAL A 80 -0.32 2.85 2.27
N PHE A 81 -1.25 2.12 2.89
CA PHE A 81 -1.31 1.99 4.35
C PHE A 81 -0.12 1.23 4.93
N VAL A 82 0.38 0.19 4.26
CA VAL A 82 1.63 -0.49 4.67
C VAL A 82 2.81 0.46 4.59
N TRP A 83 2.95 1.23 3.51
CA TRP A 83 4.00 2.23 3.35
C TRP A 83 3.92 3.29 4.46
N LEU A 84 2.74 3.87 4.70
CA LEU A 84 2.52 4.84 5.78
C LEU A 84 2.85 4.24 7.14
N SER A 85 2.32 3.05 7.46
CA SER A 85 2.63 2.32 8.69
C SER A 85 4.15 2.15 8.87
N GLY A 86 4.85 1.77 7.80
CA GLY A 86 6.31 1.67 7.79
C GLY A 86 7.00 2.99 8.15
N MET A 87 6.55 4.12 7.58
CA MET A 87 7.11 5.44 7.90
C MET A 87 6.95 5.79 9.38
N TYR A 88 5.77 5.55 9.96
CA TYR A 88 5.52 5.77 11.40
C TYR A 88 6.34 4.81 12.28
N PHE A 89 6.44 3.54 11.90
CA PHE A 89 7.21 2.54 12.65
C PHE A 89 8.70 2.87 12.66
N HIS A 90 9.27 3.28 11.53
CA HIS A 90 10.65 3.75 11.43
C HIS A 90 10.89 4.96 12.32
N GLY A 91 9.97 5.93 12.32
CA GLY A 91 9.95 7.03 13.27
C GLY A 91 9.94 6.58 14.73
N ALA A 92 9.20 5.54 15.07
CA ALA A 92 9.07 5.06 16.44
C ALA A 92 10.27 4.24 16.95
N LYS A 93 10.99 3.52 16.06
CA LYS A 93 11.99 2.52 16.48
C LYS A 93 13.43 2.85 16.09
N PHE A 94 13.64 3.58 15.00
CA PHE A 94 14.96 3.77 14.41
C PHE A 94 15.23 5.24 14.08
N SER A 95 14.73 6.16 14.90
CA SER A 95 14.81 7.59 14.64
C SER A 95 15.32 8.36 15.84
N ASN A 96 15.75 9.60 15.58
CA ASN A 96 16.07 10.59 16.59
C ASN A 96 14.92 11.58 16.86
N TYR A 97 13.65 11.17 16.64
CA TYR A 97 12.50 12.08 16.69
C TYR A 97 12.35 12.82 18.02
N GLU A 98 12.46 12.14 19.15
CA GLU A 98 12.35 12.77 20.48
C GLU A 98 13.52 13.74 20.74
N ALA A 99 14.74 13.36 20.37
CA ALA A 99 15.89 14.26 20.45
C ALA A 99 15.68 15.49 19.56
N TRP A 100 15.24 15.30 18.32
CA TRP A 100 14.92 16.38 17.40
C TRP A 100 13.83 17.31 17.93
N LEU A 101 12.79 16.79 18.60
CA LEU A 101 11.75 17.61 19.22
C LEU A 101 12.31 18.59 20.26
N THR A 102 13.37 18.22 20.99
CA THR A 102 14.01 19.10 21.98
C THR A 102 14.85 20.23 21.36
N ASN A 103 15.42 20.01 20.17
CA ASN A 103 16.21 21.02 19.46
C ASN A 103 16.05 20.91 17.93
N PRO A 104 14.90 21.36 17.38
CA PRO A 104 14.56 21.15 15.97
C PRO A 104 15.40 21.95 14.97
N THR A 105 16.15 22.96 15.43
CA THR A 105 16.96 23.84 14.60
C THR A 105 18.38 23.30 14.39
N ALA A 106 18.94 22.63 15.41
CA ALA A 106 20.29 22.09 15.36
C ALA A 106 20.32 20.61 14.92
N ILE A 107 19.40 19.78 15.43
CA ILE A 107 19.38 18.34 15.17
C ILE A 107 18.78 18.08 13.78
N LYS A 108 19.37 17.19 12.99
CA LYS A 108 18.86 16.81 11.67
C LYS A 108 17.92 15.60 11.79
N PRO A 109 16.75 15.60 11.14
CA PRO A 109 15.86 14.45 11.14
C PRO A 109 16.52 13.20 10.57
N SER A 110 16.45 12.07 11.29
CA SER A 110 16.89 10.77 10.81
C SER A 110 15.96 9.67 11.29
N ALA A 111 15.60 8.72 10.40
CA ALA A 111 14.70 7.59 10.70
C ALA A 111 15.10 6.28 9.99
N GLN A 112 16.34 6.22 9.50
CA GLN A 112 16.87 5.03 8.82
C GLN A 112 18.31 4.81 9.29
N VAL A 113 18.56 3.60 9.79
CA VAL A 113 19.86 3.17 10.29
C VAL A 113 20.30 1.96 9.48
N VAL A 114 21.54 2.00 9.01
CA VAL A 114 22.14 0.97 8.15
C VAL A 114 22.92 -0.03 9.00
N TRP A 115 22.78 -1.32 8.70
CA TRP A 115 23.59 -2.35 9.35
C TRP A 115 25.06 -2.32 8.90
N PRO A 116 26.02 -2.49 9.84
CA PRO A 116 27.45 -2.40 9.54
C PRO A 116 28.00 -3.74 9.04
N ILE A 117 27.74 -4.09 7.79
CA ILE A 117 28.17 -5.39 7.22
C ILE A 117 29.45 -5.25 6.40
N VAL A 118 29.42 -4.46 5.31
CA VAL A 118 30.52 -4.35 4.34
C VAL A 118 31.17 -2.96 4.30
N GLY A 119 31.12 -2.22 5.40
CA GLY A 119 31.60 -0.83 5.48
C GLY A 119 30.53 0.24 5.20
N GLN A 120 29.34 -0.17 4.76
CA GLN A 120 28.17 0.71 4.58
C GLN A 120 27.68 1.40 5.87
N GLY A 121 28.23 1.05 7.03
CA GLY A 121 28.02 1.78 8.29
C GLY A 121 28.46 3.25 8.19
N ILE A 122 29.34 3.61 7.24
CA ILE A 122 29.72 5.00 6.94
C ILE A 122 28.51 5.87 6.56
N LEU A 123 27.41 5.27 6.10
CA LEU A 123 26.17 5.99 5.78
C LEU A 123 25.40 6.47 7.03
N ASN A 124 25.70 5.93 8.21
CA ASN A 124 25.14 6.40 9.47
C ASN A 124 25.93 7.61 9.97
N ALA A 125 25.69 8.76 9.34
CA ALA A 125 26.33 10.02 9.72
C ALA A 125 25.84 10.51 11.10
N ASP A 126 26.68 11.27 11.81
CA ASP A 126 26.25 12.00 12.99
C ASP A 126 25.25 13.09 12.57
N VAL A 127 24.01 12.97 13.05
CA VAL A 127 22.91 13.90 12.76
C VAL A 127 22.55 14.77 13.98
N GLY A 128 23.36 14.69 15.05
CA GLY A 128 23.11 15.34 16.32
C GLY A 128 22.16 14.57 17.23
N GLY A 129 22.11 14.97 18.51
CA GLY A 129 21.29 14.28 19.52
C GLY A 129 21.83 12.91 19.93
N GLY A 130 23.12 12.65 19.72
CA GLY A 130 23.76 11.36 20.02
C GLY A 130 23.35 10.23 19.07
N PHE A 131 22.73 10.56 17.94
CA PHE A 131 22.20 9.58 16.98
C PHE A 131 23.00 9.57 15.67
N HIS A 132 23.22 8.38 15.14
CA HIS A 132 23.90 8.16 13.87
C HIS A 132 22.96 7.43 12.91
N GLY A 133 22.72 8.01 11.73
CA GLY A 133 21.80 7.45 10.76
C GLY A 133 21.76 8.26 9.47
N ILE A 134 20.91 7.84 8.53
CA ILE A 134 20.70 8.58 7.28
C ILE A 134 19.78 9.78 7.58
N GLN A 135 20.21 10.98 7.21
CA GLN A 135 19.37 12.16 7.27
C GLN A 135 18.21 12.03 6.27
N ILE A 136 16.97 12.16 6.75
CA ILE A 136 15.77 12.09 5.91
C ILE A 136 15.33 13.48 5.43
N THR A 137 14.73 13.54 4.24
CA THR A 137 14.24 14.78 3.61
C THR A 137 12.74 14.77 3.31
N SER A 138 12.03 13.73 3.75
CA SER A 138 10.59 13.53 3.51
C SER A 138 9.67 14.46 4.32
N GLY A 139 10.19 15.17 5.33
CA GLY A 139 9.41 16.11 6.13
C GLY A 139 8.55 15.49 7.24
N PHE A 140 8.58 14.16 7.43
CA PHE A 140 7.73 13.46 8.41
C PHE A 140 7.87 13.97 9.85
N PHE A 141 9.06 14.37 10.29
CA PHE A 141 9.25 14.91 11.64
C PHE A 141 8.44 16.20 11.87
N TYR A 142 8.41 17.08 10.88
CA TYR A 142 7.63 18.32 10.92
C TYR A 142 6.13 18.02 10.88
N LEU A 143 5.71 17.06 10.06
CA LEU A 143 4.32 16.60 9.99
C LEU A 143 3.86 16.05 11.35
N TRP A 144 4.61 15.14 11.95
CA TRP A 144 4.28 14.55 13.25
C TRP A 144 4.22 15.61 14.34
N ARG A 145 5.17 16.56 14.36
CA ARG A 145 5.16 17.67 15.30
C ARG A 145 3.91 18.54 15.12
N ALA A 146 3.53 18.87 13.89
CA ALA A 146 2.32 19.63 13.59
C ALA A 146 1.04 18.88 14.00
N SER A 147 1.06 17.55 13.95
CA SER A 147 -0.03 16.68 14.44
C SER A 147 -0.02 16.44 15.96
N GLY A 148 0.90 17.05 16.71
CA GLY A 148 0.95 16.96 18.17
C GLY A 148 1.58 15.68 18.73
N TYR A 149 2.33 14.93 17.92
CA TYR A 149 3.13 13.80 18.42
C TYR A 149 4.28 14.34 19.27
N THR A 150 4.46 13.74 20.45
CA THR A 150 5.47 14.15 21.45
C THR A 150 6.40 13.02 21.87
N ASN A 151 6.07 11.78 21.54
CA ASN A 151 6.88 10.61 21.88
C ASN A 151 6.70 9.47 20.86
N SER A 152 7.63 8.51 20.91
CA SER A 152 7.71 7.39 19.98
C SER A 152 6.60 6.36 20.18
N TYR A 153 5.99 6.29 21.37
CA TYR A 153 4.88 5.37 21.64
C TYR A 153 3.64 5.72 20.81
N GLN A 154 3.34 7.01 20.67
CA GLN A 154 2.25 7.48 19.81
C GLN A 154 2.49 7.08 18.34
N LEU A 155 3.71 7.29 17.83
CA LEU A 155 4.09 6.87 16.46
C LEU A 155 3.93 5.34 16.28
N TYR A 156 4.33 4.56 17.28
CA TYR A 156 4.18 3.11 17.25
C TYR A 156 2.71 2.69 17.20
N CYS A 157 1.84 3.31 18.01
CA CYS A 157 0.40 3.03 17.98
C CYS A 157 -0.21 3.36 16.61
N THR A 158 0.18 4.50 16.02
CA THR A 158 -0.28 4.89 14.68
C THR A 158 0.20 3.92 13.60
N ALA A 159 1.41 3.39 13.71
CA ALA A 159 1.89 2.35 12.80
C ALA A 159 1.02 1.08 12.89
N ILE A 160 0.73 0.59 14.09
CA ILE A 160 -0.16 -0.57 14.27
C ILE A 160 -1.55 -0.31 13.70
N GLY A 161 -2.12 0.87 13.96
CA GLY A 161 -3.40 1.28 13.36
C GLY A 161 -3.36 1.27 11.83
N GLY A 162 -2.28 1.80 11.23
CA GLY A 162 -2.06 1.77 9.79
C GLY A 162 -2.00 0.35 9.22
N LEU A 163 -1.33 -0.57 9.92
CA LEU A 163 -1.25 -1.97 9.49
C LEU A 163 -2.61 -2.71 9.60
N VAL A 164 -3.40 -2.43 10.64
CA VAL A 164 -4.78 -2.94 10.75
C VAL A 164 -5.63 -2.42 9.59
N MET A 165 -5.52 -1.12 9.26
CA MET A 165 -6.22 -0.54 8.11
C MET A 165 -5.79 -1.17 6.79
N ALA A 166 -4.50 -1.48 6.61
CA ALA A 166 -4.03 -2.22 5.43
C ALA A 166 -4.71 -3.60 5.33
N GLY A 167 -4.80 -4.33 6.44
CA GLY A 167 -5.52 -5.61 6.50
C GLY A 167 -7.00 -5.49 6.15
N LEU A 168 -7.67 -4.45 6.64
CA LEU A 168 -9.07 -4.16 6.31
C LEU A 168 -9.24 -3.81 4.83
N MET A 169 -8.33 -3.04 4.22
CA MET A 169 -8.37 -2.73 2.79
C MET A 169 -8.16 -3.99 1.94
N LEU A 170 -7.18 -4.84 2.27
CA LEU A 170 -6.98 -6.12 1.56
C LEU A 170 -8.22 -7.01 1.65
N PHE A 171 -8.82 -7.11 2.84
CA PHE A 171 -10.04 -7.87 3.05
C PHE A 171 -11.21 -7.30 2.23
N ALA A 172 -11.39 -5.97 2.22
CA ALA A 172 -12.45 -5.32 1.45
C ALA A 172 -12.29 -5.56 -0.06
N GLY A 173 -11.07 -5.49 -0.60
CA GLY A 173 -10.81 -5.80 -2.01
C GLY A 173 -11.17 -7.24 -2.37
N TRP A 174 -10.73 -8.21 -1.55
CA TRP A 174 -11.14 -9.61 -1.72
C TRP A 174 -12.65 -9.78 -1.63
N PHE A 175 -13.30 -9.15 -0.63
CA PHE A 175 -14.73 -9.28 -0.38
C PHE A 175 -15.55 -8.74 -1.55
N HIS A 176 -15.21 -7.56 -2.05
CA HIS A 176 -15.93 -6.92 -3.15
C HIS A 176 -15.62 -7.50 -4.53
N TYR A 177 -14.64 -8.39 -4.65
CA TYR A 177 -14.41 -9.16 -5.87
C TYR A 177 -15.01 -10.56 -5.81
N HIS A 178 -14.81 -11.28 -4.70
CA HIS A 178 -15.15 -12.70 -4.59
C HIS A 178 -16.47 -12.98 -3.89
N LYS A 179 -16.97 -12.10 -3.02
CA LYS A 179 -18.11 -12.39 -2.13
C LYS A 179 -19.34 -11.55 -2.41
N LYS A 180 -19.19 -10.24 -2.52
CA LYS A 180 -20.27 -9.29 -2.81
C LYS A 180 -19.79 -8.27 -3.81
N SER A 181 -19.88 -8.63 -5.08
CA SER A 181 -19.39 -7.80 -6.16
C SER A 181 -20.50 -6.92 -6.71
N SER A 182 -20.19 -5.63 -6.87
CA SER A 182 -21.11 -4.57 -7.29
C SER A 182 -20.56 -3.89 -8.54
#